data_AF-V4PTA3-F1
#
_entry.id   AF-V4PTA3-F1
#
_cell.length_a   1.000
_cell.length_b   1.000
_cell.length_c   1.000
_cell.angle_alpha   90.00
_cell.angle_beta   90.00
_cell.angle_gamma   90.00
#
_symmetry.space_group_name_H-M   'P 1'
#
loop_
_entity.id
_entity.type
_entity.pdbx_description
1 polymer ?
#
loop_
_entity_poly.entity_id
_entity_poly.type
_entity_poly.pdbx_seq_one_letter_code
_entity_poly.pdbx_strand_id
1 'polypeptide(L)'
;MSGNTQVIISYEPGHADRAFDLSGDKNIKMNTWDQTNLSLFVDQGESERFTLTAKVNLQNYNAVFSDFSGLGSVEVGGRWTAHKGRDVVLAFGGSMEGLGQRFRCPNAARREC
;
A
#
# COMPACT_ATOMS: atom_id res chain seq x y z
N MET A 1 2.60 25.34 -17.60
CA MET A 1 3.15 24.04 -18.07
C MET A 1 2.75 22.99 -17.05
N SER A 2 2.10 21.90 -17.47
CA SER A 2 1.69 20.82 -16.56
C SER A 2 2.91 20.05 -16.08
N GLY A 3 2.92 19.63 -14.82
CA GLY A 3 3.95 18.73 -14.31
C GLY A 3 3.80 17.33 -14.91
N ASN A 4 4.82 16.48 -14.68
CA ASN A 4 4.77 15.10 -15.12
C ASN A 4 3.89 14.26 -14.19
N THR A 5 3.31 13.20 -14.73
CA THR A 5 2.61 12.17 -13.96
C THR A 5 3.46 10.92 -13.89
N GLN A 6 3.62 10.37 -12.69
CA GLN A 6 4.22 9.07 -12.44
C GLN A 6 3.15 8.12 -11.89
N VAL A 7 3.13 6.91 -12.44
CA VAL A 7 2.29 5.81 -11.95
C VAL A 7 3.19 4.63 -11.64
N ILE A 8 3.04 4.06 -10.46
CA ILE A 8 3.75 2.87 -10.00
C ILE A 8 2.72 1.82 -9.63
N ILE A 9 2.86 0.63 -10.19
CA ILE A 9 2.07 -0.55 -9.83
C ILE A 9 3.03 -1.56 -9.23
N SER A 10 2.75 -2.04 -8.02
CA SER A 10 3.51 -3.11 -7.37
C SER A 10 2.63 -4.32 -7.15
N TYR A 11 3.15 -5.49 -7.48
CA TYR A 11 2.51 -6.78 -7.19
C TYR A 11 3.48 -7.64 -6.39
N GLU A 12 3.08 -7.97 -5.17
CA GLU A 12 3.93 -8.60 -4.16
C GLU A 12 3.25 -9.89 -3.65
N PRO A 13 3.51 -11.03 -4.30
CA PRO A 13 3.09 -12.33 -3.78
C PRO A 13 4.06 -12.80 -2.68
N GLY A 14 3.51 -13.42 -1.64
CA GLY A 14 4.24 -13.96 -0.50
C GLY A 14 3.67 -15.33 -0.12
N HIS A 15 4.56 -16.23 0.27
CA HIS A 15 4.21 -17.58 0.69
C HIS A 15 5.12 -18.02 1.83
N ALA A 16 4.56 -18.66 2.85
CA ALA A 16 5.32 -19.26 3.94
C ALA A 16 4.66 -20.54 4.45
N ASP A 17 5.48 -21.58 4.61
CA ASP A 17 5.12 -22.88 5.19
C ASP A 17 5.81 -23.11 6.56
N ARG A 18 6.72 -22.22 6.95
CA ARG A 18 7.48 -22.30 8.22
C ARG A 18 7.79 -20.93 8.82
N ALA A 19 7.84 -20.89 10.15
CA ALA A 19 8.27 -19.76 10.97
C ALA A 19 9.65 -20.00 11.61
N PHE A 20 10.26 -18.90 12.03
CA PHE A 20 11.45 -18.89 12.88
C PHE A 20 11.05 -19.12 14.35
N ASP A 21 11.82 -19.95 15.05
CA ASP A 21 11.73 -20.08 16.51
C ASP A 21 12.49 -18.98 17.25
N LEU A 22 12.47 -19.02 18.58
CA LEU A 22 13.15 -18.03 19.44
C LEU A 22 14.68 -18.08 19.32
N SER A 23 15.24 -19.17 18.78
CA SER A 23 16.66 -19.32 18.50
C SER A 23 17.03 -18.78 17.11
N GLY A 24 16.04 -18.43 16.29
CA GLY A 24 16.21 -17.96 14.92
C GLY A 24 16.25 -19.08 13.88
N ASP A 25 15.89 -20.32 14.25
CA ASP A 25 15.86 -21.44 13.31
C ASP A 25 14.49 -21.59 12.66
N LYS A 26 14.44 -21.83 11.34
CA LYS A 26 13.20 -21.96 10.55
C LYS A 26 12.59 -23.38 10.65
N ASN A 27 12.30 -23.81 11.88
CA ASN A 27 11.90 -25.19 12.17
C ASN A 27 10.42 -25.34 12.56
N ILE A 28 9.71 -24.24 12.80
CA ILE A 28 8.29 -24.29 13.17
C ILE A 28 7.46 -24.45 11.89
N LYS A 29 6.86 -25.63 11.69
CA LYS A 29 5.87 -25.82 10.62
C LYS A 29 4.63 -25.00 10.91
N MET A 30 4.18 -24.23 9.92
CA MET A 30 2.93 -23.49 9.97
C MET A 30 1.93 -24.12 9.01
N ASN A 31 0.64 -23.93 9.23
CA ASN A 31 -0.31 -24.09 8.12
C ASN A 31 0.01 -22.99 7.09
N THR A 32 -0.21 -23.30 5.80
CA THR A 32 0.14 -22.44 4.68
C THR A 32 -0.31 -20.99 4.92
N TRP A 33 0.64 -20.06 4.79
CA TRP A 33 0.38 -18.63 4.75
C TRP A 33 0.62 -18.15 3.33
N ASP A 34 -0.41 -17.60 2.70
CA ASP A 34 -0.35 -17.00 1.38
C ASP A 34 -0.77 -15.54 1.49
N GLN A 35 0.00 -14.64 0.89
CA GLN A 35 -0.32 -13.22 0.83
C GLN A 35 -0.12 -12.71 -0.60
N THR A 36 -1.02 -11.83 -1.03
CA THR A 36 -0.88 -11.04 -2.24
C THR A 36 -1.18 -9.59 -1.92
N ASN A 37 -0.23 -8.70 -2.20
CA ASN A 37 -0.43 -7.26 -2.09
C ASN A 37 -0.30 -6.64 -3.49
N LEU A 38 -1.32 -5.92 -3.92
CA LEU A 38 -1.33 -5.14 -5.15
C LEU A 38 -1.49 -3.67 -4.77
N SER A 39 -0.52 -2.84 -5.12
CA SER A 39 -0.57 -1.41 -4.86
C SER A 39 -0.48 -0.60 -6.13
N LEU A 40 -1.23 0.51 -6.16
CA LEU A 40 -1.19 1.54 -7.18
C LEU A 40 -0.82 2.85 -6.49
N PHE A 41 0.26 3.48 -6.94
CA PHE A 41 0.67 4.81 -6.52
C PHE A 41 0.66 5.74 -7.74
N VAL A 42 0.07 6.92 -7.57
CA VAL A 42 0.00 7.97 -8.58
C VAL A 42 0.56 9.25 -7.97
N ASP A 43 1.50 9.87 -8.66
CA ASP A 43 2.04 11.20 -8.38
C ASP A 43 1.78 12.07 -9.61
N GLN A 44 1.03 13.15 -9.45
CA GLN A 44 0.61 14.02 -10.54
C GLN A 44 1.03 15.46 -10.24
N GLY A 45 1.92 16.01 -11.07
CA GLY A 45 2.27 17.42 -11.02
C GLY A 45 1.18 18.31 -11.63
N GLU A 46 0.32 18.89 -10.81
CA GLU A 46 -0.70 19.86 -11.25
C GLU A 46 -0.06 21.18 -11.74
N SER A 47 1.07 21.56 -11.16
CA SER A 47 1.84 22.74 -11.56
C SER A 47 3.32 22.53 -11.27
N GLU A 48 4.16 23.51 -11.62
CA GLU A 48 5.60 23.47 -11.30
C GLU A 48 5.91 23.37 -9.81
N ARG A 49 4.96 23.75 -8.95
CA ARG A 49 5.13 23.76 -7.50
C ARG A 49 4.22 22.79 -6.76
N PHE A 50 3.15 22.31 -7.37
CA PHE A 50 2.16 21.49 -6.68
C PHE A 50 2.05 20.10 -7.29
N THR A 51 2.12 19.11 -6.42
CA THR A 51 1.99 17.70 -6.75
C THR A 51 0.90 17.09 -5.89
N LEU A 52 0.02 16.30 -6.51
CA LEU A 52 -0.95 15.46 -5.84
C LEU A 52 -0.45 14.02 -5.82
N THR A 53 -0.68 13.32 -4.72
CA THR A 53 -0.32 11.91 -4.56
C THR A 53 -1.52 11.11 -4.12
N ALA A 54 -1.72 9.94 -4.72
CA ALA A 54 -2.71 8.97 -4.28
C ALA A 54 -2.08 7.58 -4.26
N LYS A 55 -2.41 6.80 -3.22
CA LYS A 55 -2.02 5.40 -3.11
C LYS A 55 -3.22 4.56 -2.75
N VAL A 56 -3.36 3.42 -3.41
CA VAL A 56 -4.40 2.43 -3.12
C VAL A 56 -3.73 1.08 -2.99
N ASN A 57 -4.02 0.38 -1.90
CA ASN A 57 -3.55 -0.98 -1.67
C ASN A 57 -4.73 -1.95 -1.69
N LEU A 58 -4.56 -3.09 -2.35
CA LEU A 58 -5.44 -4.25 -2.34
C LEU A 58 -4.65 -5.39 -1.72
N GLN A 59 -5.13 -5.93 -0.60
CA GLN A 59 -4.45 -7.01 0.09
C GLN A 59 -5.36 -8.22 0.15
N ASN A 60 -4.76 -9.38 -0.10
CA ASN A 60 -5.34 -10.67 0.16
C ASN A 60 -4.34 -11.44 1.02
N TYR A 61 -4.73 -11.88 2.21
CA TYR A 61 -3.93 -12.81 3.00
C TYR A 61 -4.80 -13.96 3.47
N ASN A 62 -4.26 -15.17 3.36
CA ASN A 62 -4.80 -16.38 3.93
C ASN A 62 -3.88 -16.83 5.06
N ALA A 63 -4.40 -16.88 6.29
CA ALA A 63 -3.64 -17.31 7.45
C ALA A 63 -4.50 -18.17 8.38
N VAL A 64 -3.84 -19.02 9.16
CA VAL A 64 -4.47 -20.03 10.05
C VAL A 64 -5.56 -19.46 10.96
N PHE A 65 -5.44 -18.19 11.36
CA PHE A 65 -6.32 -17.55 12.32
C PHE A 65 -7.09 -16.35 11.75
N SER A 66 -6.81 -15.95 10.51
CA SER A 66 -7.51 -14.86 9.85
C SER A 66 -7.30 -14.93 8.35
N ASP A 67 -8.38 -14.71 7.61
CA ASP A 67 -8.33 -14.44 6.18
C ASP A 67 -8.78 -13.01 5.95
N PHE A 68 -8.14 -12.32 5.00
CA PHE A 68 -8.52 -11.00 4.56
C PHE A 68 -8.44 -10.92 3.05
N SER A 69 -9.44 -10.34 2.43
CA SER A 69 -9.40 -9.96 1.03
C SER A 69 -10.16 -8.66 0.91
N GLY A 70 -9.48 -7.60 0.48
CA GLY A 70 -10.12 -6.31 0.33
C GLY A 70 -9.19 -5.13 0.09
N LEU A 71 -9.80 -3.96 0.10
CA LEU A 71 -9.10 -2.69 0.05
C LEU A 71 -8.34 -2.49 1.36
N GLY A 72 -7.02 -2.39 1.26
CA GLY A 72 -6.11 -2.06 2.34
C GLY A 72 -6.13 -0.55 2.62
N SER A 73 -4.96 0.04 2.86
CA SER A 73 -4.89 1.50 3.01
C SER A 73 -5.14 2.22 1.69
N VAL A 74 -5.87 3.33 1.80
CA VAL A 74 -5.98 4.34 0.75
C VAL A 74 -5.47 5.62 1.35
N GLU A 75 -4.49 6.20 0.66
CA GLU A 75 -3.79 7.42 1.06
C GLU A 75 -3.97 8.46 -0.03
N VAL A 76 -4.26 9.70 0.38
CA VAL A 76 -4.26 10.85 -0.52
C VAL A 76 -3.45 11.96 0.13
N GLY A 77 -2.73 12.71 -0.69
CA GLY A 77 -1.84 13.73 -0.19
C GLY A 77 -1.42 14.68 -1.29
N GLY A 78 -0.55 15.60 -0.89
CA GLY A 78 0.06 16.52 -1.82
C GLY A 78 1.31 17.15 -1.25
N ARG A 79 2.07 17.75 -2.15
CA ARG A 79 3.32 18.43 -1.85
C ARG A 79 3.35 19.77 -2.57
N TRP A 80 3.71 20.81 -1.83
CA TRP A 80 3.98 22.14 -2.36
C TRP A 80 5.47 22.46 -2.25
N THR A 81 6.09 22.74 -3.39
CA THR A 81 7.50 23.13 -3.52
C THR A 81 7.61 24.64 -3.30
N ALA A 82 8.08 25.02 -2.12
CA ALA A 82 8.31 26.41 -1.75
C ALA A 82 9.56 26.99 -2.44
N HIS A 83 10.60 26.17 -2.62
CA HIS A 83 11.83 26.56 -3.31
C HIS A 83 12.41 25.40 -4.13
N LYS A 84 12.91 25.73 -5.33
CA LYS A 84 13.62 24.79 -6.21
C LYS A 84 14.85 25.48 -6.77
N GLY A 85 16.00 25.22 -6.16
CA GLY A 85 17.31 25.64 -6.64
C GLY A 85 17.96 24.55 -7.50
N ARG A 86 19.22 24.77 -7.90
CA ARG A 86 20.01 23.74 -8.61
C ARG A 86 20.32 22.53 -7.73
N ASP A 87 20.66 22.79 -6.47
CA ASP A 87 21.18 21.76 -5.56
C ASP A 87 20.22 21.42 -4.42
N VAL A 88 19.21 22.26 -4.18
CA VAL A 88 18.30 22.13 -3.03
C VAL A 88 16.86 22.35 -3.46
N VAL A 89 15.98 21.50 -2.93
CA VAL A 89 14.53 21.64 -3.05
C VAL A 89 13.91 21.68 -1.65
N LEU A 90 13.12 22.71 -1.37
CA LEU A 90 12.31 22.81 -0.15
C LEU A 90 10.85 22.60 -0.52
N ALA A 91 10.21 21.64 0.12
CA ALA A 91 8.81 21.36 -0.09
C ALA A 91 8.11 20.98 1.22
N PHE A 92 6.83 21.34 1.31
CA PHE A 92 5.94 20.97 2.40
C PHE A 92 4.94 19.97 1.87
N GLY A 93 4.72 18.89 2.60
CA GLY A 93 3.79 17.83 2.20
C GLY A 93 2.91 17.40 3.36
N GLY A 94 1.75 16.88 3.00
CA GLY A 94 0.82 16.25 3.93
C GLY A 94 0.06 15.14 3.22
N SER A 95 -0.28 14.11 3.97
CA SER A 95 -1.11 13.01 3.51
C SER A 95 -2.11 12.62 4.61
N MET A 96 -3.18 11.98 4.18
CA MET A 96 -4.15 11.33 5.04
C MET A 96 -4.32 9.89 4.60
N GLU A 97 -4.35 8.99 5.57
CA GLU A 97 -4.58 7.55 5.38
C GLU A 97 -5.90 7.17 6.06
N GLY A 98 -6.66 6.25 5.44
CA GLY A 98 -7.78 5.59 6.13
C GLY A 98 -9.04 5.35 5.29
N LEU A 99 -9.04 5.69 4.00
CA LEU A 99 -10.26 5.59 3.18
C LEU A 99 -10.63 4.13 2.80
N GLY A 100 -9.74 3.15 3.05
CA GLY A 100 -9.94 1.76 2.62
C GLY A 100 -10.49 0.78 3.65
N GLN A 101 -10.58 1.14 4.93
CA GLN A 101 -11.00 0.22 6.01
C GLN A 101 -12.45 -0.29 5.92
N ARG A 102 -13.26 0.22 4.99
CA ARG A 102 -14.70 -0.10 4.86
C ARG A 102 -15.03 -1.35 4.05
N PHE A 103 -14.08 -1.90 3.29
CA PHE A 103 -14.32 -3.09 2.44
C PHE A 103 -13.70 -4.37 3.03
N ARG A 104 -13.96 -4.61 4.33
CA ARG A 104 -13.58 -5.85 5.00
C ARG A 104 -14.69 -6.87 4.80
N CYS A 105 -14.52 -7.83 3.90
CA CYS A 105 -15.46 -8.97 3.78
C CYS A 105 -14.91 -10.15 4.60
N PRO A 106 -15.40 -10.39 5.84
CA PRO A 106 -15.11 -11.63 6.55
C PRO A 106 -15.75 -12.81 5.80
N ASN A 107 -15.09 -13.99 5.82
CA ASN A 107 -15.45 -15.18 5.04
C ASN A 107 -16.93 -15.62 5.13
N ALA A 108 -17.68 -15.24 6.17
CA ALA A 108 -19.11 -15.56 6.29
C ALA A 108 -20.01 -14.92 5.20
N ALA A 109 -19.52 -13.92 4.47
CA ALA A 109 -20.33 -13.13 3.52
C ALA A 109 -19.83 -13.20 2.06
N ARG A 110 -19.08 -14.24 1.67
CA ARG A 110 -18.43 -14.40 0.35
C ARG A 110 -19.40 -14.44 -0.87
N ARG A 111 -20.72 -14.30 -0.67
CA ARG A 111 -21.75 -14.30 -1.72
C ARG A 111 -22.43 -12.94 -1.94
N GLU A 112 -22.17 -11.95 -1.10
CA GLU A 112 -22.90 -10.66 -1.12
C GLU A 112 -21.96 -9.44 -1.17
N CYS A 113 -20.65 -9.70 -1.34
CA CYS A 113 -19.67 -8.80 -1.93
C CYS A 113 -19.36 -9.37 -3.34
#